data_AF-A0A355QIJ4-F1
#
_entry.id   AF-A0A355QIJ4-F1
#
_cell.length_a   1.000
_cell.length_b   1.000
_cell.length_c   1.000
_cell.angle_alpha   90.00
_cell.angle_beta   90.00
_cell.angle_gamma   90.00
#
_symmetry.space_group_name_H-M   'P 1'
#
loop_
_entity.id
_entity.type
_entity.pdbx_description
1 polymer ?
#
loop_
_entity_poly.entity_id
_entity_poly.type
_entity_poly.pdbx_seq_one_letter_code
_entity_poly.pdbx_strand_id
1 'polypeptide(L)' 'RNTRDRYVDSPHYALTEEFCSEYDSPAFDPGYDSNPLGHYEALIRQFFGTNPWTGRTVGSPDV' A
#
# COMPACT_ATOMS: atom_id res chain seq x y z
N ARG A 1 10.16 26.98 -1.48
CA ARG A 1 9.81 26.27 -0.23
C ARG A 1 8.92 25.10 -0.59
N ASN A 2 9.18 23.90 -0.10
CA ASN A 2 8.33 22.76 -0.42
C ASN A 2 7.02 22.85 0.39
N THR A 3 5.89 22.55 -0.24
CA THR A 3 4.57 22.64 0.39
C THR A 3 4.40 21.64 1.55
N ARG A 4 5.15 20.52 1.49
CA ARG A 4 5.19 19.47 2.51
C ARG A 4 5.77 19.93 3.84
N ASP A 5 6.68 20.91 3.85
CA ASP A 5 7.39 21.38 5.05
C ASP A 5 6.43 21.93 6.13
N ARG A 6 5.19 22.23 5.75
CA ARG A 6 4.10 22.61 6.67
C ARG A 6 3.61 21.47 7.57
N TYR A 7 3.99 20.23 7.28
CA TYR A 7 3.51 19.02 7.96
C TYR A 7 4.63 18.25 8.66
N VAL A 8 5.80 18.86 8.89
CA VAL A 8 6.97 18.20 9.47
C VAL A 8 6.69 17.59 10.85
N ASP A 9 5.77 18.18 11.61
CA ASP A 9 5.38 17.68 12.95
C ASP A 9 4.33 16.56 12.89
N SER A 10 3.88 16.17 11.69
CA SER A 10 2.96 15.03 11.53
C SER A 10 3.67 13.72 11.84
N PRO A 11 3.05 12.80 12.61
CA PRO A 11 3.63 11.47 12.85
C PRO A 11 3.81 10.65 11.56
N HIS A 12 3.16 11.07 10.46
CA HIS A 12 3.23 10.39 9.17
C HIS A 12 4.17 11.07 8.17
N TYR A 13 4.87 12.15 8.55
CA TYR A 13 5.68 12.93 7.61
C TYR A 13 6.74 12.09 6.89
N ALA A 14 7.55 11.36 7.65
CA ALA A 14 8.62 10.52 7.11
C ALA A 14 8.07 9.37 6.24
N LEU A 15 6.97 8.74 6.68
CA LEU A 15 6.33 7.66 5.91
C LEU A 15 5.80 8.16 4.57
N THR A 16 5.18 9.34 4.55
CA THR A 16 4.70 9.96 3.30
C THR A 16 5.86 10.35 2.39
N GLU A 17 6.96 10.86 2.95
CA GLU A 17 8.16 11.16 2.16
C GLU A 17 8.72 9.92 1.47
N GLU A 18 8.93 8.83 2.22
CA GLU A 18 9.39 7.55 1.70
C GLU A 18 8.41 6.99 0.67
N PHE A 19 7.10 7.04 0.96
CA PHE A 19 6.09 6.54 0.03
C PHE A 19 6.13 7.30 -1.31
N CYS A 20 6.23 8.62 -1.23
CA CYS A 20 6.28 9.45 -2.43
C CYS A 20 7.56 9.25 -3.24
N SER A 21 8.71 9.05 -2.60
CA SER A 21 9.98 8.85 -3.29
C SER A 21 10.11 7.46 -3.91
N GLU A 22 9.73 6.42 -3.17
CA GLU A 22 9.99 5.03 -3.58
C GLU A 22 8.87 4.42 -4.41
N TYR A 23 7.61 4.87 -4.23
CA TYR A 23 6.46 4.21 -4.85
C TYR A 23 5.64 5.16 -5.74
N ASP A 24 5.18 6.30 -5.20
CA ASP A 24 4.24 7.18 -5.93
C ASP A 24 4.89 7.85 -7.15
N SER A 25 6.02 8.54 -6.96
CA SER A 25 6.66 9.26 -8.07
C SER A 25 7.17 8.33 -9.18
N PRO A 26 7.84 7.18 -8.87
CA PRO A 26 8.31 6.25 -9.89
C PRO A 26 7.20 5.56 -10.68
N ALA A 27 6.00 5.39 -10.09
CA ALA A 27 4.88 4.71 -10.76
C ALA A 27 4.37 5.43 -12.02
N PHE A 28 4.73 6.71 -12.22
CA PHE A 28 4.40 7.48 -13.41
C PHE A 28 5.48 7.46 -14.50
N ASP A 29 6.61 6.78 -14.29
CA ASP A 29 7.63 6.63 -15.33
C ASP A 29 7.07 5.77 -16.48
N PRO A 30 6.96 6.31 -17.72
CA PRO A 30 6.44 5.57 -18.86
C PRO A 30 7.31 4.37 -19.27
N GLY A 31 8.58 4.33 -18.82
CA GLY A 31 9.49 3.21 -19.01
C GLY A 31 9.46 2.16 -17.90
N TYR A 32 8.64 2.34 -16.86
CA TYR A 32 8.57 1.43 -15.72
C TYR A 32 7.88 0.11 -16.11
N ASP A 33 8.63 -1.00 -16.00
CA ASP A 33 8.10 -2.34 -16.27
C ASP A 33 7.27 -2.84 -15.07
N SER A 34 5.95 -2.71 -15.19
CA SER A 34 5.02 -3.19 -14.16
C SER A 34 4.60 -4.63 -14.42
N ASN A 35 4.55 -5.43 -13.36
CA ASN A 35 3.95 -6.76 -13.45
C ASN A 35 2.47 -6.65 -13.89
N PRO A 36 1.95 -7.63 -14.64
CA PRO A 36 0.52 -7.67 -14.95
C PRO A 36 -0.32 -7.86 -13.68
N LEU A 37 -1.58 -7.42 -13.70
CA LEU A 37 -2.48 -7.50 -12.54
C LEU A 37 -2.55 -8.90 -11.90
N GLY A 38 -2.54 -9.96 -12.71
CA GLY A 38 -2.59 -11.34 -12.22
C GLY A 38 -1.41 -11.75 -11.34
N HIS A 39 -0.25 -11.09 -11.47
CA HIS A 39 0.90 -11.30 -10.57
C HIS A 39 0.54 -11.03 -9.11
N TYR A 40 -0.34 -10.06 -8.85
CA TYR A 40 -0.69 -9.60 -7.51
C TYR A 40 -1.89 -10.35 -6.90
N GLU A 41 -2.60 -11.18 -7.68
CA GLU A 41 -3.87 -11.77 -7.24
C GLU A 41 -3.73 -12.58 -5.94
N ALA A 42 -2.69 -13.42 -5.84
CA ALA A 42 -2.45 -14.24 -4.65
C ALA A 42 -2.16 -13.37 -3.41
N LEU A 43 -1.39 -12.29 -3.57
CA LEU A 43 -1.06 -11.35 -2.49
C LEU A 43 -2.30 -10.61 -1.99
N ILE A 44 -3.15 -10.16 -2.93
CA ILE A 44 -4.42 -9.49 -2.61
C ILE A 44 -5.35 -10.46 -1.87
N ARG A 45 -5.50 -11.69 -2.36
CA ARG A 45 -6.31 -12.73 -1.69
C ARG A 45 -5.80 -13.05 -0.29
N GLN A 46 -4.48 -13.07 -0.08
CA GLN A 46 -3.89 -13.28 1.24
C GLN A 46 -4.18 -12.10 2.17
N PHE A 47 -3.95 -10.86 1.71
CA PHE A 47 -4.13 -9.66 2.51
C PHE A 47 -5.60 -9.46 2.95
N PHE A 48 -6.54 -9.61 2.01
CA PHE A 48 -7.97 -9.46 2.28
C PHE A 48 -8.64 -10.77 2.74
N GLY A 49 -7.89 -11.87 2.77
CA GLY A 49 -8.39 -13.17 3.15
C GLY A 49 -8.79 -13.26 4.61
N THR A 50 -8.27 -12.37 5.46
CA THR A 50 -8.56 -12.33 6.90
C THR A 50 -9.06 -10.95 7.29
N ASN A 51 -10.19 -10.90 8.00
CA ASN A 51 -10.68 -9.66 8.56
C ASN A 51 -9.74 -9.20 9.69
N PRO A 52 -9.12 -8.00 9.60
CA PRO A 52 -8.14 -7.56 10.59
C PRO A 52 -8.75 -7.22 11.96
N TRP A 53 -10.07 -7.05 12.04
CA TRP A 53 -10.79 -6.69 13.26
C TRP A 53 -11.32 -7.92 14.00
N THR A 54 -11.71 -8.96 13.26
CA THR A 54 -12.32 -10.17 13.83
C THR A 54 -11.45 -11.41 13.72
N GLY A 55 -10.35 -11.35 12.96
CA GLY A 55 -9.50 -12.50 12.65
C GLY A 55 -10.17 -13.56 11.77
N ARG A 56 -11.40 -13.33 11.29
CA ARG A 56 -12.15 -14.33 10.51
C ARG A 56 -11.58 -14.43 9.09
N THR A 57 -11.19 -15.62 8.69
CA THR A 57 -10.74 -15.91 7.31
C THR A 57 -11.92 -16.24 6.41
N VAL A 58 -11.92 -15.74 5.18
CA VAL A 58 -12.93 -16.05 4.16
C VAL A 58 -13.02 -17.56 3.97
N GLY A 59 -14.20 -18.13 4.20
CA GLY A 59 -14.47 -19.57 4.08
C GLY A 59 -14.32 -20.38 5.36
N SER A 60 -13.90 -19.78 6.48
CA SER A 60 -13.97 -20.45 7.79
C SER A 60 -15.42 -20.49 8.27
N PRO A 61 -15.97 -21.65 8.69
CA PRO A 61 -17.28 -21.68 9.31
C PRO A 61 -17.25 -20.85 10.59
N ASP A 62 -18.37 -20.18 10.89
CA ASP A 62 -18.56 -19.52 12.18
C ASP A 62 -18.53 -20.62 13.28
N VAL A 63 -17.58 -20.48 14.21
CA VAL A 63 -17.53 -21.27 15.46
C VAL A 63 -18.30 -20.56 16.56
#